data_AF-A0A914CIN7-F1
#
_entry.id   AF-A0A914CIN7-F1
#
_cell.length_a   1.000
_cell.length_b   1.000
_cell.length_c   1.000
_cell.angle_alpha   90.00
_cell.angle_beta   90.00
_cell.angle_gamma   90.00
#
_symmetry.space_group_name_H-M   'P 1'
#
loop_
_entity.id
_entity.type
_entity.pdbx_description
1 polymer ?
#
loop_
_entity_poly.entity_id
_entity_poly.type
_entity_poly.pdbx_seq_one_letter_code
_entity_poly.pdbx_strand_id
1 'polypeptide(L)'
;MFTPKPNPKQLKNPSFTDKSKPVKKKEFADKEVGDSFDVVDDHDDFYTAKEIPYIGVSYSEAEMLKRSQLFYESMKLRRSVRTFSSQQIPLKLIQNLIKTAGSAPSGANLQPWTFCVVGTDVIKRKIREIVEYEEQMNYSRRMGAKWVLDVAHLHVNWNKPYLTEAPFLIVVMKHTYQITKDDERQPTYYSEISTCIAVGVLLAAIQNAGLVTVTTTPLNAGGQIRELLQRPPNEK
;
A
#
# COMPACT_ATOMS: atom_id res chain seq x y z
N MET A 1 -3.11 21.05 29.42
CA MET A 1 -4.47 21.07 28.83
C MET A 1 -4.54 19.90 27.85
N PHE A 2 -5.26 18.79 28.02
CA PHE A 2 -6.16 18.25 29.04
C PHE A 2 -5.90 16.73 29.04
N THR A 3 -5.78 16.09 30.20
CA THR A 3 -5.73 14.61 30.34
C THR A 3 -6.86 14.17 31.26
N PRO A 4 -7.67 13.14 30.92
CA PRO A 4 -8.68 12.61 31.83
C PRO A 4 -8.10 11.63 32.85
N LYS A 5 -8.71 11.57 34.04
CA LYS A 5 -8.44 10.59 35.12
C LYS A 5 -8.97 9.19 34.77
N PRO A 6 -8.33 8.10 35.24
CA PRO A 6 -8.85 6.74 35.07
C PRO A 6 -9.95 6.43 36.10
N ASN A 7 -10.96 5.65 35.69
CA ASN A 7 -11.98 5.11 36.58
C ASN A 7 -11.94 3.56 36.51
N PRO A 8 -11.87 2.83 37.63
CA PRO A 8 -11.70 1.38 37.63
C PRO A 8 -13.05 0.68 37.70
N LYS A 9 -13.44 -0.04 36.65
CA LYS A 9 -14.46 -1.09 36.74
C LYS A 9 -14.01 -2.34 36.01
N GLN A 10 -13.72 -3.37 36.80
CA GLN A 10 -13.53 -4.76 36.37
C GLN A 10 -14.77 -5.23 35.60
N LEU A 11 -14.55 -5.86 34.44
CA LEU A 11 -15.59 -6.64 33.75
C LEU A 11 -15.10 -8.08 33.58
N LYS A 12 -16.03 -8.99 33.86
CA LYS A 12 -15.88 -10.44 33.96
C LYS A 12 -15.83 -11.09 32.58
N ASN A 13 -15.06 -12.17 32.46
CA ASN A 13 -14.95 -13.03 31.27
C ASN A 13 -16.32 -13.57 30.79
N PRO A 14 -16.58 -13.64 29.48
CA PRO A 14 -17.58 -14.53 28.93
C PRO A 14 -16.98 -15.75 28.23
N SER A 15 -17.75 -16.82 28.32
CA SER A 15 -17.52 -18.20 27.89
C SER A 15 -17.65 -18.43 26.37
N PHE A 16 -16.95 -19.46 25.90
CA PHE A 16 -16.95 -19.98 24.53
C PHE A 16 -18.22 -20.79 24.20
N THR A 17 -18.76 -20.60 22.99
CA THR A 17 -19.47 -21.66 22.26
C THR A 17 -19.22 -21.58 20.75
N ASP A 18 -18.77 -22.71 20.20
CA ASP A 18 -18.48 -23.03 18.80
C ASP A 18 -19.74 -23.47 18.02
N LYS A 19 -19.89 -23.02 16.76
CA LYS A 19 -20.63 -23.74 15.69
C LYS A 19 -20.10 -23.46 14.26
N SER A 20 -19.15 -24.28 13.83
CA SER A 20 -19.01 -24.98 12.52
C SER A 20 -19.76 -24.56 11.23
N LYS A 21 -18.94 -24.19 10.20
CA LYS A 21 -18.84 -24.67 8.76
C LYS A 21 -19.91 -24.27 7.68
N PRO A 22 -19.60 -24.33 6.35
CA PRO A 22 -18.77 -23.38 5.58
C PRO A 22 -19.42 -22.93 4.23
N VAL A 23 -19.08 -21.74 3.70
CA VAL A 23 -19.42 -21.36 2.32
C VAL A 23 -18.20 -20.79 1.61
N LYS A 24 -17.82 -21.39 0.47
CA LYS A 24 -16.70 -20.97 -0.39
C LYS A 24 -16.95 -19.55 -0.92
N LYS A 25 -16.10 -18.60 -0.52
CA LYS A 25 -16.14 -17.21 -0.95
C LYS A 25 -14.86 -16.91 -1.75
N LYS A 26 -15.00 -16.19 -2.86
CA LYS A 26 -13.87 -15.68 -3.66
C LYS A 26 -12.92 -14.93 -2.72
N GLU A 27 -11.64 -15.32 -2.70
CA GLU A 27 -10.58 -14.69 -1.91
C GLU A 27 -10.29 -13.28 -2.45
N PHE A 28 -11.14 -12.32 -2.11
CA PHE A 28 -10.61 -11.01 -1.75
C PHE A 28 -9.79 -11.23 -0.48
N ALA A 29 -8.66 -10.52 -0.33
CA ALA A 29 -7.89 -10.56 0.91
C ALA A 29 -8.83 -10.20 2.06
N ASP A 30 -9.29 -11.22 2.78
CA ASP A 30 -10.11 -11.07 3.95
C ASP A 30 -9.28 -10.28 4.96
N LYS A 31 -9.94 -9.32 5.63
CA LYS A 31 -9.30 -8.54 6.70
C LYS A 31 -8.75 -9.47 7.79
N GLU A 32 -9.29 -10.68 7.91
CA GLU A 32 -8.97 -11.67 8.94
C GLU A 32 -7.90 -12.71 8.56
N VAL A 33 -7.29 -12.69 7.35
CA VAL A 33 -6.31 -13.74 7.01
C VAL A 33 -4.99 -13.57 7.78
N GLY A 34 -4.81 -14.39 8.80
CA GLY A 34 -3.51 -14.76 9.38
C GLY A 34 -2.95 -13.84 10.46
N ASP A 35 -3.79 -13.12 11.20
CA ASP A 35 -3.31 -12.31 12.32
C ASP A 35 -3.11 -13.22 13.54
N SER A 36 -1.92 -13.85 13.60
CA SER A 36 -1.50 -14.71 14.73
C SER A 36 -1.09 -13.90 15.98
N PHE A 37 -1.23 -12.58 15.91
CA PHE A 37 -0.99 -11.66 17.01
C PHE A 37 -2.30 -10.94 17.29
N ASP A 38 -2.87 -11.19 18.46
CA ASP A 38 -4.01 -10.43 18.99
C ASP A 38 -3.52 -9.02 19.33
N VAL A 39 -3.42 -8.15 18.32
CA VAL A 39 -3.51 -6.72 18.58
C VAL A 39 -4.98 -6.50 18.89
N VAL A 40 -5.31 -6.34 20.17
CA VAL A 40 -6.64 -5.93 20.57
C VAL A 40 -6.83 -4.52 20.01
N ASP A 41 -7.60 -4.43 18.92
CA ASP A 41 -8.15 -3.16 18.48
C ASP A 41 -9.33 -2.87 19.40
N ASP A 42 -9.10 -2.05 20.44
CA ASP A 42 -10.15 -1.59 21.36
C ASP A 42 -11.26 -0.78 20.63
N HIS A 43 -11.15 -0.58 19.30
CA HIS A 43 -12.15 0.06 18.46
C HIS A 43 -13.05 -0.92 17.68
N ASP A 44 -12.80 -2.23 17.70
CA ASP A 44 -13.56 -3.21 16.90
C ASP A 44 -15.01 -3.43 17.40
N ASP A 45 -15.34 -3.07 18.64
CA ASP A 45 -16.68 -3.35 19.23
C ASP A 45 -17.73 -2.24 19.00
N PHE A 46 -17.43 -1.18 18.24
CA PHE A 46 -18.27 0.03 18.19
C PHE A 46 -18.96 0.32 16.85
N TYR A 47 -19.44 -0.70 16.14
CA TYR A 47 -20.11 -0.54 14.82
C TYR A 47 -21.40 0.31 14.81
N THR A 48 -21.92 0.77 15.95
CA THR A 48 -23.18 1.52 16.04
C THR A 48 -23.07 2.94 16.61
N ALA A 49 -21.88 3.37 17.07
CA ALA A 49 -21.71 4.69 17.68
C ALA A 49 -21.33 5.74 16.64
N LYS A 50 -21.99 6.91 16.67
CA LYS A 50 -21.69 8.04 15.78
C LYS A 50 -20.32 8.65 16.06
N GLU A 51 -19.91 8.65 17.32
CA GLU A 51 -18.61 9.12 17.80
C GLU A 51 -18.14 8.19 18.92
N ILE A 52 -16.85 7.86 18.92
CA ILE A 52 -16.20 7.03 19.94
C ILE A 52 -14.98 7.77 20.50
N PRO A 53 -14.70 7.67 21.82
CA PRO A 53 -13.46 8.20 22.38
C PRO A 53 -12.23 7.58 21.70
N TYR A 54 -11.29 8.41 21.27
CA TYR A 54 -10.01 7.93 20.74
C TYR A 54 -9.11 7.46 21.89
N ILE A 55 -8.70 6.20 21.85
CA ILE A 55 -7.77 5.59 22.81
C ILE A 55 -6.42 5.48 22.11
N GLY A 56 -5.62 6.54 22.25
CA GLY A 56 -4.28 6.59 21.67
C GLY A 56 -3.22 5.99 22.58
N VAL A 57 -2.16 5.46 21.97
CA VAL A 57 -0.94 5.10 22.71
C VAL A 57 -0.26 6.38 23.20
N SER A 58 0.18 6.39 24.46
CA SER A 58 0.91 7.51 25.07
C SER A 58 2.27 7.06 25.58
N TYR A 59 3.26 7.95 25.50
CA TYR A 59 4.65 7.70 25.89
C TYR A 59 5.16 8.84 26.77
N SER A 60 6.19 8.59 27.58
CA SER A 60 6.93 9.66 28.26
C SER A 60 7.73 10.48 27.25
N GLU A 61 8.05 11.73 27.58
CA GLU A 61 8.84 12.63 26.70
C GLU A 61 10.18 11.99 26.28
N ALA A 62 10.88 11.35 27.21
CA ALA A 62 12.14 10.66 26.93
C ALA A 62 11.96 9.52 25.91
N GLU A 63 10.89 8.75 26.02
CA GLU A 63 10.59 7.67 25.07
C GLU A 63 10.14 8.25 23.71
N MET A 64 9.36 9.34 23.69
CA MET A 64 8.99 10.03 22.45
C MET A 64 10.22 10.51 21.65
N LEU A 65 11.18 11.14 22.34
CA LEU A 65 12.44 11.60 21.72
C LEU A 65 13.27 10.42 21.19
N LYS A 66 13.36 9.33 21.95
CA LYS A 66 14.09 8.14 21.53
C LYS A 66 13.45 7.49 20.30
N ARG A 67 12.13 7.30 20.30
CA ARG A 67 11.40 6.66 19.20
C ARG A 67 11.46 7.50 17.92
N SER A 68 11.30 8.82 18.04
CA SER A 68 11.35 9.71 16.87
C SER A 68 12.75 9.71 16.24
N GLN A 69 13.81 9.72 17.04
CA GLN A 69 15.19 9.65 16.55
C GLN A 69 15.46 8.32 15.83
N LEU A 70 15.10 7.18 16.44
CA LEU A 70 15.30 5.86 15.83
C LEU A 70 14.53 5.70 14.52
N PHE A 71 13.29 6.21 14.47
CA PHE A 71 12.50 6.16 13.24
C PHE A 71 13.10 7.05 12.15
N TYR A 72 13.54 8.27 12.49
CA TYR A 72 14.25 9.14 11.56
C TYR A 72 15.51 8.48 10.99
N GLU A 73 16.34 7.88 11.84
CA GLU A 73 17.56 7.19 11.43
C GLU A 73 17.26 6.00 10.51
N SER A 74 16.24 5.20 10.82
CA SER A 74 15.79 4.09 9.96
C SER A 74 15.32 4.58 8.59
N MET A 75 14.49 5.64 8.55
CA MET A 75 13.97 6.17 7.30
C MET A 75 15.03 6.89 6.46
N LYS A 76 16.03 7.50 7.10
CA LYS A 76 17.17 8.13 6.45
C LYS A 76 18.02 7.13 5.65
N LEU A 77 18.06 5.87 6.07
CA LEU A 77 18.78 4.80 5.37
C LEU A 77 18.07 4.31 4.10
N ARG A 78 16.78 4.62 3.93
CA ARG A 78 16.02 4.16 2.76
C ARG A 78 16.62 4.72 1.47
N ARG A 79 16.93 3.83 0.53
CA ARG A 79 17.34 4.18 -0.83
C ARG A 79 16.43 3.50 -1.85
N SER A 80 16.27 4.13 -3.01
CA SER A 80 15.58 3.49 -4.14
C SER A 80 16.55 2.53 -4.83
N VAL A 81 16.27 1.23 -4.71
CA VAL A 81 17.11 0.14 -5.22
C VAL A 81 16.54 -0.39 -6.52
N ARG A 82 17.40 -0.61 -7.54
CA ARG A 82 16.99 -1.03 -8.90
C ARG A 82 17.53 -2.40 -9.32
N THR A 83 18.11 -3.15 -8.38
CA THR A 83 18.65 -4.49 -8.57
C THR A 83 18.18 -5.35 -7.42
N PHE A 84 17.55 -6.48 -7.72
CA PHE A 84 16.83 -7.27 -6.71
C PHE A 84 17.31 -8.72 -6.70
N SER A 85 17.26 -9.33 -5.51
CA SER A 85 17.38 -10.78 -5.37
C SER A 85 16.09 -11.45 -5.82
N SER A 86 16.20 -12.63 -6.43
CA SER A 86 15.06 -13.51 -6.75
C SER A 86 14.59 -14.35 -5.55
N GLN A 87 15.19 -14.14 -4.36
CA GLN A 87 14.79 -14.81 -3.13
C GLN A 87 13.31 -14.55 -2.83
N GLN A 88 12.55 -15.64 -2.65
CA GLN A 88 11.14 -15.56 -2.32
C GLN A 88 10.93 -15.01 -0.90
N ILE A 89 9.87 -14.21 -0.74
CA ILE A 89 9.44 -13.68 0.55
C ILE A 89 8.02 -14.17 0.87
N PRO A 90 7.67 -14.38 2.15
CA PRO A 90 6.33 -14.86 2.51
C PRO A 90 5.24 -13.91 2.03
N LEU A 91 4.16 -14.42 1.41
CA LEU A 91 3.04 -13.60 0.96
C LEU A 91 2.40 -12.80 2.10
N LYS A 92 2.38 -13.37 3.32
CA LYS A 92 1.90 -12.69 4.52
C LYS A 92 2.67 -11.40 4.83
N LEU A 93 3.96 -11.34 4.49
CA LEU A 93 4.75 -10.12 4.61
C LEU A 93 4.17 -9.04 3.70
N ILE A 94 3.90 -9.35 2.42
CA ILE A 94 3.29 -8.42 1.46
C ILE A 94 1.89 -7.98 1.91
N GLN A 95 1.08 -8.91 2.43
CA GLN A 95 -0.25 -8.59 2.97
C GLN A 95 -0.16 -7.58 4.12
N ASN A 96 0.76 -7.77 5.07
CA ASN A 96 0.95 -6.84 6.17
C ASN A 96 1.37 -5.45 5.68
N LEU A 97 2.27 -5.37 4.69
CA LEU A 97 2.66 -4.09 4.08
C LEU A 97 1.46 -3.34 3.47
N ILE A 98 0.57 -4.06 2.80
CA ILE A 98 -0.64 -3.49 2.18
C ILE A 98 -1.67 -3.11 3.24
N LYS A 99 -1.86 -3.93 4.29
CA LYS A 99 -2.71 -3.57 5.45
C LYS A 99 -2.22 -2.26 6.09
N THR A 100 -0.91 -2.12 6.29
CA THR A 100 -0.32 -0.87 6.80
C THR A 100 -0.57 0.30 5.84
N ALA A 101 -0.38 0.12 4.53
CA ALA A 101 -0.67 1.16 3.55
C ALA A 101 -2.15 1.60 3.57
N GLY A 102 -3.07 0.64 3.77
CA GLY A 102 -4.50 0.86 3.86
C GLY A 102 -4.96 1.63 5.11
N SER A 103 -4.10 1.79 6.13
CA SER A 103 -4.39 2.62 7.30
C SER A 103 -4.17 4.11 7.05
N ALA A 104 -3.81 4.51 5.84
CA ALA A 104 -3.62 5.91 5.47
C ALA A 104 -4.96 6.69 5.53
N PRO A 105 -4.92 7.99 5.84
CA PRO A 105 -6.09 8.85 5.73
C PRO A 105 -6.50 9.02 4.26
N SER A 106 -7.80 9.26 4.02
CA SER A 106 -8.32 9.56 2.70
C SER A 106 -9.46 10.57 2.75
N GLY A 107 -9.62 11.34 1.67
CA GLY A 107 -10.74 12.29 1.54
C GLY A 107 -12.07 11.56 1.70
N ALA A 108 -12.90 12.06 2.63
CA ALA A 108 -14.19 11.44 3.02
C ALA A 108 -14.09 9.93 3.38
N ASN A 109 -12.93 9.48 3.84
CA ASN A 109 -12.65 8.07 4.18
C ASN A 109 -12.94 7.08 3.04
N LEU A 110 -12.83 7.53 1.78
CA LEU A 110 -13.20 6.75 0.60
C LEU A 110 -12.20 5.65 0.23
N GLN A 111 -10.99 5.68 0.81
CA GLN A 111 -9.88 4.73 0.57
C GLN A 111 -9.70 4.42 -0.93
N PRO A 112 -9.46 5.46 -1.78
CA PRO A 112 -9.57 5.36 -3.24
C PRO A 112 -8.33 4.73 -3.88
N TRP A 113 -7.92 3.55 -3.43
CA TRP A 113 -6.72 2.86 -3.88
C TRP A 113 -6.95 1.36 -4.10
N THR A 114 -6.24 0.81 -5.07
CA THR A 114 -6.11 -0.63 -5.30
C THR A 114 -4.63 -0.99 -5.35
N PHE A 115 -4.22 -1.95 -4.52
CA PHE A 115 -2.87 -2.52 -4.54
C PHE A 115 -2.90 -3.87 -5.26
N CYS A 116 -2.46 -3.92 -6.51
CA CYS A 116 -2.35 -5.15 -7.29
C CYS A 116 -1.00 -5.81 -7.03
N VAL A 117 -1.01 -6.97 -6.35
CA VAL A 117 0.20 -7.78 -6.11
C VAL A 117 0.42 -8.75 -7.26
N VAL A 118 1.57 -8.67 -7.91
CA VAL A 118 1.93 -9.52 -9.06
C VAL A 118 3.15 -10.36 -8.71
N GLY A 119 2.93 -11.64 -8.42
CA GLY A 119 4.00 -12.63 -8.22
C GLY A 119 4.26 -13.52 -9.45
N THR A 120 3.30 -13.62 -10.37
CA THR A 120 3.38 -14.52 -11.53
C THR A 120 4.38 -14.04 -12.56
N ASP A 121 5.40 -14.84 -12.87
CA ASP A 121 6.47 -14.49 -13.81
C ASP A 121 5.95 -14.13 -15.21
N VAL A 122 4.89 -14.80 -15.69
CA VAL A 122 4.26 -14.49 -16.98
C VAL A 122 3.71 -13.06 -17.01
N ILE A 123 3.04 -12.62 -15.93
CA ILE A 123 2.47 -11.27 -15.85
C ILE A 123 3.57 -10.24 -15.65
N LYS A 124 4.55 -10.52 -14.79
CA LYS A 124 5.74 -9.66 -14.61
C LYS A 124 6.47 -9.41 -15.93
N ARG A 125 6.67 -10.45 -16.74
CA ARG A 125 7.30 -10.34 -18.06
C ARG A 125 6.50 -9.44 -19.01
N LYS A 126 5.18 -9.63 -19.10
CA LYS A 126 4.30 -8.77 -19.91
C LYS A 126 4.32 -7.32 -19.46
N ILE A 127 4.32 -7.06 -18.14
CA ILE A 127 4.48 -5.71 -17.59
C ILE A 127 5.82 -5.12 -18.02
N ARG A 128 6.91 -5.88 -17.92
CA ARG A 128 8.23 -5.43 -18.36
C ARG A 128 8.24 -5.05 -19.83
N GLU A 129 7.71 -5.89 -20.70
CA GLU A 129 7.63 -5.63 -22.15
C GLU A 129 6.88 -4.32 -22.44
N ILE A 130 5.72 -4.11 -21.82
CA ILE A 130 4.94 -2.87 -21.95
C ILE A 130 5.76 -1.66 -21.49
N VAL A 131 6.38 -1.73 -20.30
CA VAL A 131 7.11 -0.61 -19.72
C VAL A 131 8.35 -0.27 -20.54
N GLU A 132 9.14 -1.26 -20.95
CA GLU A 132 10.35 -1.04 -21.74
C GLU A 132 10.03 -0.48 -23.12
N TYR A 133 8.95 -0.95 -23.76
CA TYR A 133 8.49 -0.40 -25.04
C TYR A 133 8.09 1.08 -24.92
N GLU A 134 7.26 1.44 -23.93
CA GLU A 134 6.85 2.84 -23.73
C GLU A 134 8.03 3.72 -23.32
N GLU A 135 8.95 3.22 -22.49
CA GLU A 135 10.18 3.94 -22.13
C GLU A 135 11.05 4.20 -23.35
N GLN A 136 11.29 3.21 -24.21
CA GLN A 136 12.02 3.41 -25.47
C GLN A 136 11.35 4.49 -26.35
N MET A 137 10.03 4.46 -26.46
CA MET A 137 9.27 5.49 -27.19
C MET A 137 9.39 6.87 -26.53
N ASN A 138 9.37 6.92 -25.20
CA ASN A 138 9.50 8.15 -24.45
C ASN A 138 10.89 8.78 -24.66
N TYR A 139 11.96 8.00 -24.52
CA TYR A 139 13.34 8.48 -24.70
C TYR A 139 13.65 8.89 -26.15
N SER A 140 13.07 8.19 -27.13
CA SER A 140 13.34 8.46 -28.55
C SER A 140 12.49 9.57 -29.16
N ARG A 141 11.26 9.80 -28.66
CA ARG A 141 10.30 10.69 -29.35
C ARG A 141 9.51 11.66 -28.47
N ARG A 142 9.30 11.38 -27.18
CA ARG A 142 8.31 12.13 -26.35
C ARG A 142 8.92 12.96 -25.23
N MET A 143 10.10 12.63 -24.74
CA MET A 143 10.76 13.35 -23.66
C MET A 143 11.70 14.41 -24.25
N GLY A 144 11.41 15.68 -23.97
CA GLY A 144 12.23 16.79 -24.44
C GLY A 144 13.67 16.71 -23.92
N ALA A 145 14.62 17.29 -24.66
CA ALA A 145 16.07 17.24 -24.35
C ALA A 145 16.40 17.62 -22.90
N LYS A 146 15.65 18.57 -22.31
CA LYS A 146 15.80 18.99 -20.92
C LYS A 146 15.57 17.85 -19.92
N TRP A 147 14.49 17.06 -20.10
CA TRP A 147 14.18 15.96 -19.20
C TRP A 147 15.25 14.86 -19.26
N VAL A 148 15.75 14.56 -20.47
CA VAL A 148 16.81 13.56 -20.68
C VAL A 148 18.10 13.96 -19.95
N LEU A 149 18.45 15.26 -19.97
CA LEU A 149 19.59 15.79 -19.22
C LEU A 149 19.37 15.72 -17.70
N ASP A 150 18.18 16.08 -17.23
CA ASP A 150 17.85 16.08 -15.80
C ASP A 150 17.97 14.68 -15.17
N VAL A 151 17.65 13.61 -15.92
CA VAL A 151 17.73 12.22 -15.42
C VAL A 151 19.03 11.49 -15.75
N ALA A 152 19.93 12.07 -16.54
CA ALA A 152 21.16 11.42 -17.01
C ALA A 152 22.03 10.89 -15.87
N HIS A 153 22.10 11.62 -14.75
CA HIS A 153 22.87 11.25 -13.56
C HIS A 153 22.40 9.95 -12.90
N LEU A 154 21.14 9.55 -13.12
CA LEU A 154 20.58 8.32 -12.56
C LEU A 154 21.03 7.06 -13.31
N HIS A 155 21.72 7.20 -14.46
CA HIS A 155 22.11 6.09 -15.35
C HIS A 155 20.93 5.17 -15.71
N VAL A 156 19.71 5.72 -15.70
CA VAL A 156 18.48 4.99 -15.99
C VAL A 156 18.37 4.89 -17.50
N ASN A 157 18.34 3.65 -18.00
CA ASN A 157 18.00 3.37 -19.39
C ASN A 157 16.57 2.82 -19.49
N TRP A 158 16.16 2.50 -20.71
CA TRP A 158 14.86 1.91 -20.98
C TRP A 158 14.73 0.48 -20.43
N ASN A 159 15.83 -0.24 -20.20
CA ASN A 159 15.86 -1.62 -19.71
C ASN A 159 15.54 -1.66 -18.20
N LYS A 160 14.52 -2.43 -17.81
CA LYS A 160 14.00 -2.51 -16.44
C LYS A 160 14.03 -3.97 -15.95
N PRO A 161 15.22 -4.57 -15.78
CA PRO A 161 15.35 -5.99 -15.43
C PRO A 161 14.70 -6.34 -14.08
N TYR A 162 14.68 -5.38 -13.16
CA TYR A 162 14.02 -5.49 -11.85
C TYR A 162 12.54 -5.87 -11.93
N LEU A 163 11.83 -5.57 -13.02
CA LEU A 163 10.43 -5.94 -13.19
C LEU A 163 10.22 -7.46 -13.27
N THR A 164 11.26 -8.20 -13.62
CA THR A 164 11.24 -9.67 -13.66
C THR A 164 12.09 -10.32 -12.57
N GLU A 165 13.14 -9.65 -12.09
CA GLU A 165 14.01 -10.15 -11.02
C GLU A 165 13.31 -10.14 -9.65
N ALA A 166 12.57 -9.07 -9.34
CA ALA A 166 11.89 -8.95 -8.06
C ALA A 166 10.83 -10.05 -7.91
N PRO A 167 10.69 -10.65 -6.71
CA PRO A 167 9.72 -11.72 -6.48
C PRO A 167 8.28 -11.22 -6.65
N PHE A 168 8.01 -9.97 -6.25
CA PHE A 168 6.71 -9.32 -6.37
C PHE A 168 6.82 -7.93 -6.99
N LEU A 169 5.81 -7.56 -7.79
CA LEU A 169 5.52 -6.18 -8.13
C LEU A 169 4.24 -5.74 -7.38
N ILE A 170 4.22 -4.52 -6.87
CA ILE A 170 3.02 -3.90 -6.32
C ILE A 170 2.64 -2.74 -7.25
N VAL A 171 1.58 -2.94 -8.03
CA VAL A 171 1.01 -1.91 -8.91
C VAL A 171 -0.08 -1.19 -8.14
N VAL A 172 0.14 0.10 -7.85
CA VAL A 172 -0.79 0.93 -7.10
C VAL A 172 -1.62 1.74 -8.08
N MET A 173 -2.95 1.64 -7.97
CA MET A 173 -3.89 2.40 -8.79
C MET A 173 -4.76 3.26 -7.90
N LYS A 174 -5.00 4.51 -8.32
CA LYS A 174 -5.98 5.39 -7.67
C LYS A 174 -7.35 5.19 -8.29
N HIS A 175 -8.40 5.34 -7.49
CA HIS A 175 -9.77 5.41 -8.00
C HIS A 175 -10.05 6.85 -8.43
N THR A 176 -10.43 7.05 -9.68
CA THR A 176 -10.81 8.35 -10.24
C THR A 176 -12.28 8.71 -9.96
N TYR A 177 -13.08 7.70 -9.69
CA TYR A 177 -14.46 7.78 -9.22
C TYR A 177 -14.81 6.45 -8.52
N GLN A 178 -15.82 6.47 -7.65
CA GLN A 178 -16.42 5.27 -7.09
C GLN A 178 -17.57 4.79 -7.97
N ILE A 179 -17.83 3.49 -7.92
CA ILE A 179 -18.98 2.84 -8.56
C ILE A 179 -19.85 2.30 -7.42
N THR A 180 -21.10 2.74 -7.34
CA THR A 180 -22.04 2.28 -6.32
C THR A 180 -22.56 0.88 -6.63
N LYS A 181 -23.36 0.31 -5.72
CA LYS A 181 -24.02 -0.98 -5.96
C LYS A 181 -25.00 -0.93 -7.15
N ASP A 182 -25.49 0.25 -7.49
CA ASP A 182 -26.44 0.51 -8.57
C ASP A 182 -25.75 0.94 -9.88
N ASP A 183 -24.43 0.73 -9.98
CA ASP A 183 -23.57 1.11 -11.12
C ASP A 183 -23.52 2.63 -11.41
N GLU A 184 -23.84 3.44 -10.40
CA GLU A 184 -23.74 4.89 -10.50
C GLU A 184 -22.32 5.37 -10.17
N ARG A 185 -21.89 6.42 -10.87
CA ARG A 185 -20.59 7.05 -10.64
C ARG A 185 -20.70 8.10 -9.54
N GLN A 186 -19.87 7.95 -8.52
CA GLN A 186 -19.71 8.91 -7.44
C GLN A 186 -18.31 9.52 -7.45
N PRO A 187 -18.16 10.81 -7.14
CA PRO A 187 -16.86 11.47 -7.16
C PRO A 187 -15.94 10.92 -6.05
N THR A 188 -14.64 10.88 -6.32
CA THR A 188 -13.61 10.74 -5.28
C THR A 188 -13.02 12.10 -4.95
N TYR A 189 -12.76 12.39 -3.68
CA TYR A 189 -12.14 13.63 -3.24
C TYR A 189 -10.65 13.43 -2.98
N TYR A 190 -9.81 14.22 -3.65
CA TYR A 190 -8.35 14.18 -3.47
C TYR A 190 -7.74 12.76 -3.59
N SER A 191 -8.23 11.95 -4.54
CA SER A 191 -7.84 10.53 -4.64
C SER A 191 -6.35 10.34 -4.93
N GLU A 192 -5.76 11.23 -5.72
CA GLU A 192 -4.32 11.20 -5.97
C GLU A 192 -3.51 11.46 -4.71
N ILE A 193 -3.82 12.52 -3.96
CA ILE A 193 -3.13 12.86 -2.70
C ILE A 193 -3.30 11.72 -1.69
N SER A 194 -4.54 11.23 -1.53
CA SER A 194 -4.86 10.12 -0.63
C SER A 194 -4.04 8.87 -0.98
N THR A 195 -3.97 8.50 -2.26
CA THR A 195 -3.20 7.34 -2.73
C THR A 195 -1.70 7.54 -2.53
N CYS A 196 -1.17 8.75 -2.79
CA CYS A 196 0.24 9.06 -2.55
C CYS A 196 0.61 8.96 -1.06
N ILE A 197 -0.28 9.35 -0.14
CA ILE A 197 -0.07 9.15 1.30
C ILE A 197 -0.02 7.65 1.64
N ALA A 198 -0.95 6.86 1.11
CA ALA A 198 -0.94 5.40 1.28
C ALA A 198 0.35 4.76 0.74
N VAL A 199 0.86 5.23 -0.39
CA VAL A 199 2.17 4.82 -0.93
C VAL A 199 3.31 5.24 0.00
N GLY A 200 3.26 6.43 0.59
CA GLY A 200 4.24 6.87 1.59
C GLY A 200 4.29 5.95 2.81
N VAL A 201 3.11 5.56 3.33
CA VAL A 201 2.98 4.59 4.41
C VAL A 201 3.50 3.21 3.98
N LEU A 202 3.20 2.77 2.76
CA LEU A 202 3.74 1.53 2.20
C LEU A 202 5.28 1.55 2.15
N LEU A 203 5.89 2.64 1.71
CA LEU A 203 7.35 2.78 1.65
C LEU A 203 8.00 2.72 3.04
N ALA A 204 7.37 3.34 4.04
CA ALA A 204 7.81 3.24 5.44
C ALA A 204 7.69 1.80 5.96
N ALA A 205 6.59 1.11 5.65
CA ALA A 205 6.38 -0.29 6.03
C ALA A 205 7.41 -1.22 5.39
N ILE A 206 7.72 -1.03 4.10
CA ILE A 206 8.75 -1.78 3.36
C ILE A 206 10.12 -1.62 4.04
N GLN A 207 10.51 -0.37 4.34
CA GLN A 207 11.76 -0.08 5.02
C GLN A 207 11.81 -0.72 6.42
N ASN A 208 10.71 -0.62 7.18
CA ASN A 208 10.60 -1.20 8.51
C ASN A 208 10.70 -2.74 8.50
N ALA A 209 10.20 -3.39 7.45
CA ALA A 209 10.30 -4.84 7.26
C ALA A 209 11.69 -5.30 6.78
N GLY A 210 12.65 -4.39 6.58
CA GLY A 210 13.98 -4.71 6.07
C GLY A 210 14.01 -5.03 4.56
N LEU A 211 12.97 -4.63 3.83
CA LEU A 211 12.90 -4.78 2.38
C LEU A 211 13.33 -3.48 1.67
N VAL A 212 13.56 -3.60 0.36
CA VAL A 212 13.90 -2.47 -0.50
C VAL A 212 12.96 -2.40 -1.70
N THR A 213 12.82 -1.23 -2.31
CA THR A 213 12.02 -1.03 -3.52
C THR A 213 12.51 0.19 -4.31
N VAL A 214 11.95 0.40 -5.49
CA VAL A 214 12.05 1.65 -6.25
C VAL A 214 10.65 2.09 -6.68
N THR A 215 10.30 3.34 -6.38
CA THR A 215 9.09 3.96 -6.92
C THR A 215 9.32 4.29 -8.39
N THR A 216 8.49 3.74 -9.27
CA THR A 216 8.58 3.97 -10.72
C THR A 216 7.25 4.44 -11.27
N THR A 217 7.28 5.40 -12.19
CA THR A 217 6.11 5.93 -12.88
C THR A 217 6.24 5.64 -14.38
N PRO A 218 5.81 4.46 -14.87
CA PRO A 218 5.98 4.08 -16.27
C PRO A 218 5.02 4.89 -17.14
N LEU A 219 5.50 6.06 -17.59
CA LEU A 219 4.71 7.02 -18.37
C LEU A 219 4.15 6.36 -19.63
N ASN A 220 2.86 6.58 -19.90
CA ASN A 220 2.09 6.00 -21.02
C ASN A 220 1.78 4.49 -20.94
N ALA A 221 2.31 3.75 -19.95
CA ALA A 221 2.03 2.32 -19.78
C ALA A 221 0.73 2.02 -19.00
N GLY A 222 0.17 3.01 -18.30
CA GLY A 222 -0.92 2.80 -17.34
C GLY A 222 -2.16 2.13 -17.93
N GLY A 223 -2.60 2.52 -19.13
CA GLY A 223 -3.76 1.92 -19.79
C GLY A 223 -3.59 0.43 -20.09
N GLN A 224 -2.43 0.06 -20.66
CA GLN A 224 -2.10 -1.32 -21.02
C GLN A 224 -1.92 -2.19 -19.77
N ILE A 225 -1.27 -1.67 -18.72
CA ILE A 225 -1.11 -2.39 -17.44
C ILE A 225 -2.47 -2.60 -16.76
N ARG A 226 -3.34 -1.60 -16.76
CA ARG A 226 -4.71 -1.69 -16.21
C ARG A 226 -5.49 -2.81 -16.89
N GLU A 227 -5.45 -2.89 -18.22
CA GLU A 227 -6.11 -3.93 -19.00
C GLU A 227 -5.50 -5.32 -18.78
N LEU A 228 -4.17 -5.41 -18.75
CA LEU A 228 -3.45 -6.65 -18.44
C LEU A 228 -3.84 -7.21 -17.07
N LEU A 229 -4.02 -6.33 -16.07
CA LEU A 229 -4.43 -6.67 -14.72
C LEU A 229 -5.95 -6.74 -14.54
N GLN A 230 -6.73 -6.64 -15.63
CA GLN A 230 -8.19 -6.72 -15.63
C GLN A 230 -8.84 -5.73 -14.66
N ARG A 231 -8.29 -4.52 -14.57
CA ARG A 231 -8.76 -3.48 -13.66
C ARG A 231 -9.82 -2.60 -14.32
N PRO A 232 -10.85 -2.18 -13.56
CA PRO A 232 -11.95 -1.39 -14.10
C PRO A 232 -11.49 0.00 -14.60
N PRO A 233 -12.27 0.66 -15.47
CA PRO A 233 -11.89 1.95 -16.07
C PRO A 233 -11.86 3.11 -15.08
N ASN A 234 -12.35 2.93 -13.85
CA ASN A 234 -12.24 3.93 -12.79
C ASN A 234 -10.87 3.92 -12.11
N GLU A 235 -10.02 2.93 -12.37
CA GLU A 235 -8.68 2.84 -11.80
C GLU A 235 -7.61 3.38 -12.77
N LYS A 236 -6.64 4.14 -12.22
CA LYS A 236 -5.51 4.70 -12.96
C LYS A 236 -4.19 4.54 -12.22
#